data_AF-K6ZP32-F1
#
_entry.id   AF-K6ZP32-F1
#
_cell.length_a   1.000
_cell.length_b   1.000
_cell.length_c   1.000
_cell.angle_alpha   90.00
_cell.angle_beta   90.00
_cell.angle_gamma   90.00
#
_symmetry.space_group_name_H-M   'P 1'
#
loop_
_entity.id
_entity.type
_entity.pdbx_description
1 polymer ?
#
loop_
_entity_poly.entity_id
_entity_poly.type
_entity_poly.pdbx_seq_one_letter_code
_entity_poly.pdbx_strand_id
1 'polypeptide(L)'
;MKQLQGDESVQSFIFRVLMLNGESDFAGVLNRMGEWRAFPFVATMHSHLFRHYDPEYLLSVLQRSAIANPVAGMFSNPLSHFELVPTVFRNGVENYSQQTQNNFLKVNFCVDCIADDLKNCGFGFFRAEWLNQKYCHHHKKALFNLTGKSQSVAASNIQKALRGEIPTKCEQYDCYGDQTSLGTDVVENDVKFAPCLQKRLLHWLRKNCMQLEGETNDTERITSILMKKTGMYAQVDEVQLENVCNIVKDNHPNVFKAFVNEQSEEIYTSFKLDSHLFKNKLKVIKERNCSICKLHREGYQCSESKIISVAMKETNYKLLHENPCDYYLTNKRPYWNDYPLGGSNAIKDEVWSVFNKIKEVN
;
A
#
# COMPACT_ATOMS: atom_id res chain seq x y z
N MET A 1 -22.63 -16.49 11.49
CA MET A 1 -22.79 -15.04 11.23
C MET A 1 -21.84 -14.29 12.14
N LYS A 2 -20.74 -13.73 11.62
CA LYS A 2 -19.95 -12.71 12.32
C LYS A 2 -20.20 -11.40 11.59
N GLN A 3 -21.11 -10.61 12.14
CA GLN A 3 -21.46 -9.29 11.64
C GLN A 3 -20.18 -8.44 11.59
N LEU A 4 -19.99 -7.73 10.48
CA LEU A 4 -18.83 -6.88 10.19
C LEU A 4 -18.47 -6.02 11.41
N GLN A 5 -17.26 -6.22 11.96
CA GLN A 5 -16.62 -5.26 12.86
C GLN A 5 -16.17 -4.06 12.00
N GLY A 6 -17.13 -3.22 11.64
CA GLY A 6 -17.01 -2.22 10.57
C GLY A 6 -15.94 -1.17 10.82
N ASP A 7 -15.60 -0.88 12.08
CA ASP A 7 -14.73 0.25 12.44
C ASP A 7 -13.53 -0.15 13.31
N GLU A 8 -13.36 -1.43 13.69
CA GLU A 8 -12.27 -1.83 14.58
C GLU A 8 -10.90 -1.60 13.93
N SER A 9 -9.98 -0.99 14.70
CA SER A 9 -8.58 -0.79 14.31
C SER A 9 -7.80 -2.11 14.35
N VAL A 10 -6.74 -2.22 13.55
CA VAL A 10 -5.89 -3.41 13.54
C VAL A 10 -5.19 -3.62 14.90
N GLN A 11 -4.87 -2.54 15.60
CA GLN A 11 -4.27 -2.56 16.92
C GLN A 11 -5.23 -3.21 17.92
N SER A 12 -6.49 -2.76 17.93
CA SER A 12 -7.55 -3.35 18.74
C SER A 12 -7.76 -4.81 18.40
N PHE A 13 -7.86 -5.11 17.10
CA PHE A 13 -8.12 -6.45 16.61
C PHE A 13 -7.03 -7.44 17.05
N ILE A 14 -5.76 -7.11 16.81
CA ILE A 14 -4.62 -7.96 17.21
C ILE A 14 -4.59 -8.10 18.74
N PHE A 15 -4.70 -6.99 19.49
CA PHE A 15 -4.69 -7.02 20.95
C PHE A 15 -5.79 -7.93 21.50
N ARG A 16 -7.02 -7.79 20.99
CA ARG A 16 -8.18 -8.56 21.42
C ARG A 16 -8.03 -10.04 21.09
N VAL A 17 -7.53 -10.40 19.91
CA VAL A 17 -7.28 -11.80 19.54
C VAL A 17 -6.23 -12.43 20.45
N LEU A 18 -5.11 -11.75 20.71
CA LEU A 18 -4.08 -12.22 21.64
C LEU A 18 -4.66 -12.42 23.06
N MET A 19 -5.34 -11.39 23.58
CA MET A 19 -5.95 -11.42 24.91
C MET A 19 -6.97 -12.56 25.07
N LEU A 20 -7.85 -12.77 24.08
CA LEU A 20 -8.88 -13.83 24.15
C LEU A 20 -8.28 -15.24 24.12
N ASN A 21 -7.05 -15.39 23.62
CA ASN A 21 -6.33 -16.67 23.62
C ASN A 21 -5.37 -16.81 24.81
N GLY A 22 -5.44 -15.90 25.79
CA GLY A 22 -4.65 -15.96 27.02
C GLY A 22 -3.21 -15.46 26.88
N GLU A 23 -2.87 -14.81 25.76
CA GLU A 23 -1.54 -14.26 25.54
C GLU A 23 -1.29 -13.01 26.40
N SER A 24 -0.05 -12.87 26.86
CA SER A 24 0.39 -11.71 27.64
C SER A 24 1.46 -10.85 26.94
N ASP A 25 2.04 -11.35 25.84
CA ASP A 25 3.00 -10.59 25.04
C ASP A 25 2.28 -9.72 24.02
N PHE A 26 2.29 -8.41 24.27
CA PHE A 26 1.70 -7.39 23.40
C PHE A 26 2.76 -6.54 22.69
N ALA A 27 4.03 -6.95 22.64
CA ALA A 27 5.11 -6.18 22.03
C ALA A 27 4.90 -5.87 20.55
N GLY A 28 4.07 -6.66 19.87
CA GLY A 28 3.65 -6.46 18.48
C GLY A 28 2.65 -5.32 18.26
N VAL A 29 1.95 -4.89 19.30
CA VAL A 29 0.93 -3.82 19.22
C VAL A 29 1.22 -2.65 20.15
N LEU A 30 1.93 -2.86 21.26
CA LEU A 30 2.26 -1.85 22.25
C LEU A 30 3.78 -1.68 22.38
N ASN A 31 4.23 -0.43 22.44
CA ASN A 31 5.61 -0.12 22.78
C ASN A 31 5.85 -0.23 24.31
N ARG A 32 7.10 -0.03 24.74
CA ARG A 32 7.47 -0.09 26.16
C ARG A 32 6.75 0.98 27.00
N MET A 33 6.37 2.10 26.40
CA MET A 33 5.65 3.20 27.05
C MET A 33 4.14 2.97 27.10
N GLY A 34 3.62 1.90 26.51
CA GLY A 34 2.17 1.62 26.50
C GLY A 34 1.39 2.31 25.39
N GLU A 35 2.07 2.80 24.36
CA GLU A 35 1.46 3.41 23.17
C GLU A 35 1.25 2.37 22.08
N TRP A 36 0.23 2.58 21.24
CA TRP A 36 0.02 1.76 20.05
C TRP A 36 1.19 1.87 19.09
N ARG A 37 1.56 0.78 18.44
CA ARG A 37 2.41 0.83 17.24
C ARG A 37 1.57 1.34 16.08
N ALA A 38 2.09 2.33 15.34
CA ALA A 38 1.46 2.78 14.10
C ALA A 38 1.43 1.65 13.06
N PHE A 39 2.47 0.81 13.07
CA PHE A 39 2.61 -0.38 12.24
C PHE A 39 2.74 -1.61 13.15
N PRO A 40 1.61 -2.18 13.59
CA PRO A 40 1.64 -3.37 14.44
C PRO A 40 2.00 -4.62 13.64
N PHE A 41 2.42 -5.65 14.36
CA PHE A 41 2.72 -6.96 13.81
C PHE A 41 2.29 -8.04 14.80
N VAL A 42 2.09 -9.24 14.29
CA VAL A 42 1.88 -10.46 15.06
C VAL A 42 3.20 -11.21 15.10
N ALA A 43 3.73 -11.48 16.29
CA ALA A 43 4.92 -12.31 16.45
C ALA A 43 4.69 -13.69 15.82
N THR A 44 5.71 -14.27 15.18
CA THR A 44 5.61 -15.53 14.42
C THR A 44 4.97 -16.65 15.24
N MET A 45 5.26 -16.72 16.54
CA MET A 45 4.66 -17.69 17.48
C MET A 45 3.14 -17.56 17.61
N HIS A 46 2.57 -16.35 17.51
CA HIS A 46 1.13 -16.10 17.60
C HIS A 46 0.43 -16.11 16.23
N SER A 47 1.15 -16.29 15.11
CA SER A 47 0.59 -16.26 13.75
C SER A 47 -0.55 -17.27 13.54
N HIS A 48 -0.49 -18.41 14.22
CA HIS A 48 -1.49 -19.47 14.14
C HIS A 48 -2.90 -19.00 14.56
N LEU A 49 -2.99 -18.05 15.49
CA LEU A 49 -4.26 -17.48 15.97
C LEU A 49 -5.01 -16.69 14.88
N PHE A 50 -4.29 -16.25 13.84
CA PHE A 50 -4.83 -15.43 12.76
C PHE A 50 -5.10 -16.20 11.47
N ARG A 51 -4.64 -17.46 11.36
CA ARG A 51 -4.77 -18.27 10.12
C ARG A 51 -6.21 -18.60 9.72
N HIS A 52 -7.12 -18.60 10.67
CA HIS A 52 -8.54 -18.93 10.43
C HIS A 52 -9.37 -17.73 9.96
N TYR A 53 -8.80 -16.53 9.96
CA TYR A 53 -9.48 -15.34 9.43
C TYR A 53 -9.34 -15.29 7.91
N ASP A 54 -10.41 -14.86 7.25
CA ASP A 54 -10.41 -14.60 5.81
C ASP A 54 -9.35 -13.54 5.46
N PRO A 55 -8.44 -13.80 4.51
CA PRO A 55 -7.52 -12.80 3.98
C PRO A 55 -8.18 -11.46 3.60
N GLU A 56 -9.38 -11.46 3.01
CA GLU A 56 -10.08 -10.22 2.68
C GLU A 56 -10.47 -9.44 3.93
N TYR A 57 -10.92 -10.16 4.96
CA TYR A 57 -11.24 -9.55 6.25
C TYR A 57 -9.98 -8.92 6.87
N LEU A 58 -8.86 -9.65 6.90
CA LEU A 58 -7.59 -9.13 7.43
C LEU A 58 -7.09 -7.91 6.66
N LEU A 59 -7.24 -7.91 5.33
CA LEU A 59 -6.94 -6.74 4.51
C LEU A 59 -7.82 -5.56 4.88
N SER A 60 -9.14 -5.77 5.05
CA SER A 60 -10.08 -4.70 5.42
C SER A 60 -9.72 -4.07 6.76
N VAL A 61 -9.27 -4.86 7.74
CA VAL A 61 -8.81 -4.38 9.06
C VAL A 61 -7.59 -3.47 8.92
N LEU A 62 -6.64 -3.83 8.06
CA LEU A 62 -5.45 -3.03 7.77
C LEU A 62 -5.79 -1.73 7.04
N GLN A 63 -6.70 -1.78 6.07
CA GLN A 63 -7.15 -0.62 5.29
C GLN A 63 -7.87 0.41 6.17
N ARG A 64 -8.77 -0.04 7.06
CA ARG A 64 -9.44 0.85 8.02
C ARG A 64 -8.47 1.62 8.90
N SER A 65 -7.35 0.99 9.24
CA SER A 65 -6.28 1.59 10.06
C SER A 65 -5.25 2.36 9.24
N ALA A 66 -5.53 2.60 7.96
CA ALA A 66 -4.66 3.28 6.98
C ALA A 66 -3.28 2.62 6.76
N ILE A 67 -3.12 1.33 7.07
CA ILE A 67 -1.85 0.60 6.91
C ILE A 67 -1.74 0.00 5.51
N ALA A 68 -2.79 -0.68 5.04
CA ALA A 68 -2.82 -1.33 3.73
C ALA A 68 -3.59 -0.53 2.67
N ASN A 69 -3.40 0.79 2.69
CA ASN A 69 -4.04 1.66 1.72
C ASN A 69 -3.42 1.47 0.34
N PRO A 70 -4.23 1.31 -0.73
CA PRO A 70 -3.74 1.25 -2.12
C PRO A 70 -3.20 2.61 -2.62
N VAL A 71 -2.98 3.57 -1.71
CA VAL A 71 -2.64 4.97 -1.94
C VAL A 71 -1.15 5.16 -2.27
N ALA A 72 -0.39 4.08 -2.44
CA ALA A 72 0.87 4.20 -3.15
C ALA A 72 0.58 4.84 -4.52
N GLY A 73 1.42 5.75 -4.99
CA GLY A 73 1.13 6.62 -6.15
C GLY A 73 0.67 5.92 -7.43
N MET A 74 0.29 6.65 -8.47
CA MET A 74 -0.23 6.07 -9.73
C MET A 74 0.74 5.07 -10.40
N PHE A 75 2.03 5.10 -10.03
CA PHE A 75 3.10 4.23 -10.51
C PHE A 75 3.52 3.12 -9.54
N SER A 76 2.81 2.99 -8.43
CA SER A 76 3.07 1.95 -7.44
C SER A 76 2.66 0.55 -7.89
N ASN A 77 3.26 -0.46 -7.27
CA ASN A 77 2.84 -1.84 -7.45
C ASN A 77 1.37 -1.98 -6.96
N PRO A 78 0.41 -2.35 -7.84
CA PRO A 78 -0.99 -2.48 -7.46
C PRO A 78 -1.25 -3.61 -6.46
N LEU A 79 -0.28 -4.50 -6.23
CA LEU A 79 -0.42 -5.65 -5.33
C LEU A 79 0.29 -5.46 -3.98
N SER A 80 1.12 -4.43 -3.81
CA SER A 80 1.96 -4.26 -2.61
C SER A 80 1.16 -4.20 -1.31
N HIS A 81 -0.02 -3.60 -1.35
CA HIS A 81 -0.90 -3.52 -0.18
C HIS A 81 -1.44 -4.88 0.28
N PHE A 82 -1.51 -5.89 -0.61
CA PHE A 82 -1.88 -7.26 -0.23
C PHE A 82 -0.75 -7.99 0.52
N GLU A 83 0.51 -7.65 0.23
CA GLU A 83 1.70 -8.23 0.90
C GLU A 83 1.78 -7.85 2.38
N LEU A 84 1.03 -6.82 2.79
CA LEU A 84 0.94 -6.41 4.18
C LEU A 84 0.16 -7.41 5.04
N VAL A 85 -0.77 -8.20 4.47
CA VAL A 85 -1.51 -9.22 5.23
C VAL A 85 -0.55 -10.30 5.78
N PRO A 86 0.26 -11.01 4.97
CA PRO A 86 1.22 -11.97 5.52
C PRO A 86 2.31 -11.29 6.35
N THR A 87 2.73 -10.07 6.00
CA THR A 87 3.73 -9.34 6.78
C THR A 87 3.25 -9.06 8.21
N VAL A 88 2.03 -8.54 8.38
CA VAL A 88 1.48 -8.21 9.70
C VAL A 88 1.11 -9.47 10.47
N PHE A 89 0.42 -10.43 9.84
CA PHE A 89 -0.24 -11.52 10.58
C PHE A 89 0.54 -12.84 10.60
N ARG A 90 1.63 -12.99 9.83
CA ARG A 90 2.32 -14.29 9.68
C ARG A 90 3.83 -14.24 9.90
N ASN A 91 4.49 -13.23 9.35
CA ASN A 91 5.97 -13.21 9.25
C ASN A 91 6.64 -12.39 10.37
N GLY A 92 5.87 -11.63 11.15
CA GLY A 92 6.45 -10.75 12.17
C GLY A 92 7.21 -9.56 11.59
N VAL A 93 8.05 -8.93 12.42
CA VAL A 93 8.70 -7.62 12.15
C VAL A 93 9.71 -7.62 11.00
N GLU A 94 10.01 -8.78 10.41
CA GLU A 94 11.17 -8.97 9.53
C GLU A 94 11.18 -8.02 8.31
N ASN A 95 10.04 -7.43 7.96
CA ASN A 95 9.90 -6.58 6.77
C ASN A 95 9.69 -5.08 7.05
N TYR A 96 9.68 -4.62 8.30
CA TYR A 96 9.49 -3.18 8.59
C TYR A 96 10.81 -2.43 8.70
N SER A 97 10.91 -1.26 8.06
CA SER A 97 12.05 -0.35 8.27
C SER A 97 12.15 0.10 9.73
N GLN A 98 13.36 0.39 10.22
CA GLN A 98 13.55 0.86 11.61
C GLN A 98 12.74 2.13 11.93
N GLN A 99 12.55 3.03 10.94
CA GLN A 99 11.73 4.23 11.11
C GLN A 99 10.25 3.87 11.31
N THR A 100 9.75 2.89 10.56
CA THR A 100 8.38 2.36 10.66
C THR A 100 8.14 1.68 12.01
N GLN A 101 9.15 0.97 12.54
CA GLN A 101 9.06 0.28 13.84
C GLN A 101 9.03 1.24 15.05
N ASN A 102 9.47 2.49 14.88
CA ASN A 102 9.57 3.49 15.94
C ASN A 102 8.46 4.55 15.91
N ASN A 103 7.44 4.37 15.06
CA ASN A 103 6.27 5.26 15.04
C ASN A 103 5.17 4.74 15.97
N PHE A 104 4.69 5.59 16.87
CA PHE A 104 3.76 5.24 17.94
C PHE A 104 2.59 6.21 18.01
N LEU A 105 1.43 5.68 18.39
CA LEU A 105 0.16 6.38 18.47
C LEU A 105 -0.39 6.31 19.90
N LYS A 106 -1.09 7.36 20.32
CA LYS A 106 -1.77 7.38 21.60
C LYS A 106 -2.95 6.41 21.61
N VAL A 107 -3.30 5.91 22.80
CA VAL A 107 -4.42 4.98 22.98
C VAL A 107 -5.66 5.79 23.33
N ASN A 108 -6.39 6.22 22.30
CA ASN A 108 -7.57 7.07 22.45
C ASN A 108 -8.87 6.26 22.37
N PHE A 109 -9.89 6.63 23.15
CA PHE A 109 -11.18 5.94 23.14
C PHE A 109 -12.36 6.81 23.61
N CYS A 110 -13.56 6.44 23.16
CA CYS A 110 -14.81 6.98 23.67
C CYS A 110 -15.49 5.92 24.57
N VAL A 111 -15.70 6.27 25.84
CA VAL A 111 -16.39 5.38 26.80
C VAL A 111 -17.81 5.05 26.33
N ASP A 112 -18.52 6.01 25.76
CA ASP A 112 -19.91 5.81 25.33
C ASP A 112 -19.99 4.90 24.10
N CYS A 113 -19.07 5.06 23.13
CA CYS A 113 -18.99 4.13 21.99
C CYS A 113 -18.76 2.71 22.48
N ILE A 114 -17.84 2.52 23.42
CA ILE A 114 -17.57 1.18 23.96
C ILE A 114 -18.81 0.63 24.66
N ALA A 115 -19.52 1.44 25.44
CA ALA A 115 -20.76 1.01 26.10
C ALA A 115 -21.85 0.61 25.07
N ASP A 116 -21.99 1.38 23.98
CA ASP A 116 -22.88 1.07 22.87
C ASP A 116 -22.45 -0.24 22.17
N ASP A 117 -21.16 -0.43 21.94
CA ASP A 117 -20.59 -1.64 21.33
C ASP A 117 -20.82 -2.88 22.22
N LEU A 118 -20.67 -2.75 23.54
CA LEU A 118 -20.98 -3.81 24.49
C LEU A 118 -22.47 -4.18 24.46
N LYS A 119 -23.35 -3.18 24.38
CA LYS A 119 -24.80 -3.38 24.34
C LYS A 119 -25.27 -4.03 23.03
N ASN A 120 -24.71 -3.59 21.89
CA ASN A 120 -25.18 -3.98 20.56
C ASN A 120 -24.45 -5.20 20.00
N CYS A 121 -23.16 -5.37 20.33
CA CYS A 121 -22.28 -6.38 19.75
C CYS A 121 -21.76 -7.39 20.79
N GLY A 122 -21.94 -7.13 22.08
CA GLY A 122 -21.50 -8.01 23.18
C GLY A 122 -20.02 -7.89 23.55
N PHE A 123 -19.27 -6.97 22.93
CA PHE A 123 -17.86 -6.69 23.23
C PHE A 123 -17.49 -5.26 22.81
N GLY A 124 -16.58 -4.63 23.55
CA GLY A 124 -15.98 -3.36 23.17
C GLY A 124 -14.79 -3.53 22.22
N PHE A 125 -14.47 -2.48 21.47
CA PHE A 125 -13.27 -2.41 20.63
C PHE A 125 -12.83 -0.95 20.42
N PHE A 126 -11.57 -0.73 20.01
CA PHE A 126 -11.08 0.59 19.65
C PHE A 126 -11.29 0.83 18.16
N ARG A 127 -11.90 1.96 17.81
CA ARG A 127 -12.18 2.33 16.41
C ARG A 127 -10.91 2.85 15.72
N ALA A 128 -10.82 2.60 14.42
CA ALA A 128 -9.71 3.07 13.59
C ALA A 128 -9.62 4.60 13.53
N GLU A 129 -10.76 5.30 13.54
CA GLU A 129 -10.78 6.77 13.58
C GLU A 129 -10.06 7.34 14.82
N TRP A 130 -10.07 6.63 15.96
CA TRP A 130 -9.46 7.13 17.19
C TRP A 130 -7.94 7.12 17.17
N LEU A 131 -7.32 6.41 16.23
CA LEU A 131 -5.85 6.32 16.10
C LEU A 131 -5.19 7.69 15.95
N ASN A 132 -5.86 8.64 15.29
CA ASN A 132 -5.33 9.97 14.98
C ASN A 132 -6.25 11.11 15.43
N GLN A 133 -7.34 10.80 16.11
CA GLN A 133 -8.34 11.78 16.54
C GLN A 133 -8.27 12.03 18.04
N LYS A 134 -8.68 13.24 18.46
CA LYS A 134 -8.88 13.61 19.87
C LYS A 134 -10.36 13.79 20.22
N TYR A 135 -11.23 13.63 19.23
CA TYR A 135 -12.66 13.89 19.34
C TYR A 135 -13.45 12.70 18.78
N CYS A 136 -14.53 12.34 19.47
CA CYS A 136 -15.46 11.31 19.04
C CYS A 136 -16.56 11.94 18.20
N HIS A 137 -16.65 11.59 16.91
CA HIS A 137 -17.69 12.12 16.03
C HIS A 137 -19.08 11.59 16.37
N HIS A 138 -19.19 10.34 16.84
CA HIS A 138 -20.46 9.71 17.20
C HIS A 138 -21.15 10.41 18.39
N HIS A 139 -20.47 10.54 19.53
CA HIS A 139 -21.02 11.16 20.74
C HIS A 139 -20.68 12.65 20.90
N LYS A 140 -20.02 13.25 19.90
CA LYS A 140 -19.69 14.68 19.86
C LYS A 140 -18.95 15.17 21.12
N LYS A 141 -17.93 14.42 21.57
CA LYS A 141 -17.17 14.72 22.80
C LYS A 141 -15.69 14.38 22.67
N ALA A 142 -14.86 14.98 23.51
CA ALA A 142 -13.44 14.63 23.60
C ALA A 142 -13.23 13.14 23.93
N LEU A 143 -12.26 12.53 23.26
CA LEU A 143 -11.78 11.18 23.57
C LEU A 143 -10.97 11.19 24.87
N PHE A 144 -10.98 10.05 25.56
CA PHE A 144 -10.02 9.73 26.59
C PHE A 144 -8.74 9.22 25.94
N ASN A 145 -7.58 9.55 26.52
CA ASN A 145 -6.28 8.99 26.18
C ASN A 145 -5.69 8.28 27.41
N LEU A 146 -5.13 7.09 27.22
CA LEU A 146 -4.39 6.40 28.27
C LEU A 146 -3.04 7.07 28.55
N THR A 147 -2.72 7.24 29.83
CA THR A 147 -1.50 7.93 30.29
C THR A 147 -0.52 7.01 31.02
N GLY A 148 -0.81 5.70 31.04
CA GLY A 148 0.11 4.70 31.55
C GLY A 148 1.45 4.74 30.80
N LYS A 149 2.57 4.80 31.53
CA LYS A 149 3.94 4.87 30.97
C LYS A 149 4.64 3.52 30.88
N SER A 150 3.89 2.42 30.89
CA SER A 150 4.44 1.08 30.72
C SER A 150 3.49 0.19 29.93
N GLN A 151 4.05 -0.76 29.19
CA GLN A 151 3.29 -1.72 28.40
C GLN A 151 2.27 -2.51 29.26
N SER A 152 2.68 -3.00 30.43
CA SER A 152 1.81 -3.79 31.31
C SER A 152 0.62 -3.00 31.85
N VAL A 153 0.86 -1.74 32.22
CA VAL A 153 -0.18 -0.82 32.71
C VAL A 153 -1.14 -0.46 31.58
N ALA A 154 -0.62 -0.17 30.39
CA ALA A 154 -1.44 0.11 29.23
C ALA A 154 -2.29 -1.09 28.83
N ALA A 155 -1.72 -2.30 28.78
CA ALA A 155 -2.47 -3.52 28.49
C ALA A 155 -3.63 -3.72 29.49
N SER A 156 -3.37 -3.55 30.80
CA SER A 156 -4.42 -3.63 31.82
C SER A 156 -5.51 -2.56 31.64
N ASN A 157 -5.13 -1.33 31.30
CA ASN A 157 -6.08 -0.25 31.07
C ASN A 157 -6.90 -0.43 29.78
N ILE A 158 -6.28 -0.96 28.72
CA ILE A 158 -6.99 -1.34 27.49
C ILE A 158 -8.03 -2.40 27.82
N GLN A 159 -7.69 -3.43 28.59
CA GLN A 159 -8.64 -4.46 29.01
C GLN A 159 -9.83 -3.90 29.78
N LYS A 160 -9.59 -2.96 30.71
CA LYS A 160 -10.65 -2.25 31.44
C LYS A 160 -11.53 -1.43 30.50
N ALA A 161 -10.90 -0.64 29.63
CA ALA A 161 -11.60 0.16 28.64
C ALA A 161 -12.50 -0.74 27.78
N LEU A 162 -12.03 -1.86 27.25
CA LEU A 162 -12.84 -2.81 26.45
C LEU A 162 -14.04 -3.40 27.19
N ARG A 163 -14.06 -3.36 28.53
CA ARG A 163 -15.18 -3.79 29.38
C ARG A 163 -16.14 -2.65 29.73
N GLY A 164 -15.91 -1.45 29.19
CA GLY A 164 -16.69 -0.25 29.47
C GLY A 164 -16.31 0.41 30.79
N GLU A 165 -15.22 -0.02 31.42
CA GLU A 165 -14.70 0.61 32.64
C GLU A 165 -13.81 1.80 32.29
N ILE A 166 -13.91 2.89 33.05
CA ILE A 166 -12.98 4.02 32.92
C ILE A 166 -11.65 3.65 33.62
N PRO A 167 -10.52 3.54 32.90
CA PRO A 167 -9.25 3.16 33.49
C PRO A 167 -8.71 4.23 34.45
N THR A 168 -7.91 3.83 35.44
CA THR A 168 -7.39 4.78 36.45
C THR A 168 -6.31 5.72 35.94
N LYS A 169 -5.62 5.37 34.83
CA LYS A 169 -4.60 6.21 34.20
C LYS A 169 -5.05 6.59 32.80
N CYS A 170 -6.07 7.43 32.74
CA CYS A 170 -6.53 8.09 31.53
C CYS A 170 -6.84 9.56 31.80
N GLU A 171 -6.70 10.39 30.77
CA GLU A 171 -7.05 11.80 30.78
C GLU A 171 -7.98 12.06 29.60
N GLN A 172 -8.98 12.91 29.76
CA GLN A 172 -9.81 13.35 28.65
C GLN A 172 -9.17 14.56 27.99
N TYR A 173 -9.16 14.61 26.66
CA TYR A 173 -8.66 15.79 25.96
C TYR A 173 -9.53 17.02 26.23
N ASP A 174 -8.91 18.20 26.27
CA ASP A 174 -9.63 19.47 26.23
C ASP A 174 -9.96 19.82 24.77
N CYS A 175 -11.19 19.58 24.34
CA CYS A 175 -11.64 19.96 23.00
C CYS A 175 -12.28 21.36 22.98
N TYR A 176 -11.46 22.41 23.14
CA TYR A 176 -11.84 23.77 22.76
C TYR A 176 -11.25 24.08 21.38
N GLY A 177 -12.09 24.09 20.34
CA GLY A 177 -11.82 24.85 19.11
C GLY A 177 -11.19 24.16 17.91
N ASP A 178 -10.69 22.92 17.98
CA ASP A 178 -10.08 22.27 16.80
C ASP A 178 -10.94 21.12 16.26
N GLN A 179 -11.85 21.47 15.34
CA GLN A 179 -12.46 20.54 14.41
C GLN A 179 -11.50 20.32 13.23
N THR A 180 -10.33 19.73 13.47
CA THR A 180 -9.49 19.26 12.37
C THR A 180 -10.01 17.92 11.89
N SER A 181 -11.07 17.99 11.08
CA SER A 181 -11.45 16.90 10.20
C SER A 181 -10.28 16.63 9.26
N LEU A 182 -9.49 15.59 9.53
CA LEU A 182 -8.81 14.91 8.43
C LEU A 182 -9.92 14.23 7.63
N GLY A 183 -10.39 14.92 6.60
CA GLY A 183 -11.18 14.31 5.55
C GLY A 183 -10.43 13.06 5.10
N THR A 184 -11.03 11.91 5.33
CA THR A 184 -10.69 10.73 4.56
C THR A 184 -11.31 11.00 3.20
N ASP A 185 -10.60 11.76 2.38
CA ASP A 185 -10.90 11.80 0.96
C ASP A 185 -10.85 10.34 0.52
N VAL A 186 -12.01 9.81 0.18
CA VAL A 186 -12.14 8.54 -0.51
C VAL A 186 -11.50 8.81 -1.87
N VAL A 187 -10.19 8.63 -1.92
CA VAL A 187 -9.40 8.73 -3.14
C VAL A 187 -10.06 7.75 -4.11
N GLU A 188 -10.63 8.28 -5.19
CA GLU A 188 -11.11 7.49 -6.31
C GLU A 188 -10.09 6.40 -6.62
N ASN A 189 -10.55 5.20 -6.98
CA ASN A 189 -9.71 4.10 -7.41
C ASN A 189 -8.88 4.52 -8.64
N ASP A 190 -7.78 5.22 -8.41
CA ASP A 190 -6.85 5.63 -9.44
C ASP A 190 -6.15 4.37 -9.93
N VAL A 191 -6.63 3.88 -11.08
CA VAL A 191 -6.10 2.71 -11.75
C VAL A 191 -4.60 2.92 -11.94
N LYS A 192 -3.80 1.99 -11.42
CA LYS A 192 -2.34 2.09 -11.46
C LYS A 192 -1.84 1.95 -12.90
N PHE A 193 -0.68 2.52 -13.17
CA PHE A 193 -0.02 2.49 -14.46
C PHE A 193 1.17 1.54 -14.40
N ALA A 194 1.20 0.58 -15.32
CA ALA A 194 2.32 -0.31 -15.47
C ALA A 194 3.58 0.49 -15.86
N PRO A 195 4.76 0.07 -15.41
CA PRO A 195 6.01 0.77 -15.73
C PRO A 195 6.27 0.96 -17.24
N CYS A 196 5.79 0.04 -18.09
CA CYS A 196 5.87 0.19 -19.54
C CYS A 196 5.17 1.48 -20.04
N LEU A 197 4.04 1.81 -19.44
CA LEU A 197 3.21 2.97 -19.76
C LEU A 197 3.84 4.26 -19.23
N GLN A 198 4.62 4.21 -18.14
CA GLN A 198 5.36 5.35 -17.59
C GLN A 198 6.33 5.93 -18.64
N LYS A 199 7.07 5.07 -19.35
CA LYS A 199 7.99 5.52 -20.41
C LYS A 199 7.27 6.20 -21.57
N ARG A 200 6.14 5.62 -21.99
CA ARG A 200 5.31 6.20 -23.06
C ARG A 200 4.75 7.55 -22.62
N LEU A 201 4.30 7.64 -21.37
CA LEU A 201 3.77 8.85 -20.76
C LEU A 201 4.84 9.95 -20.64
N LEU A 202 6.04 9.63 -20.15
CA LEU A 202 7.17 10.58 -20.11
C LEU A 202 7.55 11.10 -21.50
N HIS A 203 7.60 10.22 -22.51
CA HIS A 203 7.90 10.63 -23.88
C HIS A 203 6.79 11.53 -24.45
N TRP A 204 5.54 11.17 -24.21
CA TRP A 204 4.39 11.97 -24.62
C TRP A 204 4.40 13.35 -23.95
N LEU A 205 4.63 13.42 -22.63
CA LEU A 205 4.74 14.67 -21.89
C LEU A 205 5.85 15.56 -22.45
N ARG A 206 7.03 14.99 -22.75
CA ARG A 206 8.15 15.72 -23.36
C ARG A 206 7.83 16.28 -24.75
N LYS A 207 7.05 15.55 -25.55
CA LYS A 207 6.66 15.99 -26.90
C LYS A 207 5.57 17.07 -26.87
N ASN A 208 4.70 17.02 -25.86
CA ASN A 208 3.53 17.89 -25.78
C ASN A 208 3.68 18.98 -24.70
N CYS A 209 4.83 19.12 -24.04
CA CYS A 209 5.01 20.07 -22.93
C CYS A 209 4.70 21.51 -23.32
N MET A 210 5.02 21.90 -24.56
CA MET A 210 4.70 23.23 -25.11
C MET A 210 3.22 23.39 -25.49
N GLN A 211 2.49 22.28 -25.71
CA GLN A 211 1.05 22.29 -26.05
C GLN A 211 0.15 22.21 -24.81
N LEU A 212 0.75 21.97 -23.64
CA LEU A 212 0.10 22.06 -22.34
C LEU A 212 0.06 23.51 -21.83
N GLU A 213 0.26 24.50 -22.72
CA GLU A 213 0.10 25.93 -22.42
C GLU A 213 -1.38 26.24 -22.12
N GLY A 214 -1.71 26.25 -20.83
CA GLY A 214 -2.92 26.86 -20.29
C GLY A 214 -2.66 28.28 -19.77
N GLU A 215 -3.68 28.91 -19.18
CA GLU A 215 -3.61 30.24 -18.54
C GLU A 215 -2.77 30.26 -17.24
N THR A 216 -2.17 29.13 -16.86
CA THR A 216 -1.49 28.91 -15.57
C THR A 216 0.02 28.78 -15.74
N ASN A 217 0.77 29.05 -14.66
CA ASN A 217 2.24 28.90 -14.61
C ASN A 217 2.72 27.43 -14.61
N ASP A 218 1.86 26.49 -15.03
CA ASP A 218 2.14 25.06 -15.00
C ASP A 218 3.12 24.64 -16.08
N THR A 219 3.13 25.33 -17.21
CA THR A 219 4.09 25.08 -18.29
C THR A 219 5.52 25.29 -17.82
N GLU A 220 5.81 26.38 -17.09
CA GLU A 220 7.13 26.61 -16.51
C GLU A 220 7.50 25.51 -15.52
N ARG A 221 6.54 25.13 -14.66
CA ARG A 221 6.75 24.10 -13.64
C ARG A 221 7.01 22.73 -14.26
N ILE A 222 6.18 22.28 -15.21
CA ILE A 222 6.35 21.02 -15.94
C ILE A 222 7.66 21.04 -16.73
N THR A 223 7.94 22.13 -17.45
CA THR A 223 9.15 22.26 -18.27
C THR A 223 10.41 22.23 -17.41
N SER A 224 10.39 22.86 -16.22
CA SER A 224 11.52 22.82 -15.28
C SER A 224 11.83 21.41 -14.76
N ILE A 225 10.83 20.53 -14.71
CA ILE A 225 10.99 19.12 -14.32
C ILE A 225 11.45 18.28 -15.52
N LEU A 226 10.87 18.50 -16.70
CA LEU A 226 11.11 17.65 -17.88
C LEU A 226 12.36 18.04 -18.67
N MET A 227 12.83 19.29 -18.56
CA MET A 227 13.93 19.85 -19.35
C MET A 227 14.97 20.54 -18.46
N LYS A 228 16.24 20.39 -18.82
CA LYS A 228 17.36 21.14 -18.25
C LYS A 228 17.37 22.55 -18.83
N LYS A 229 18.00 23.49 -18.12
CA LYS A 229 18.26 24.87 -18.61
C LYS A 229 19.02 24.91 -19.95
N THR A 230 19.69 23.83 -20.32
CA THR A 230 20.40 23.66 -21.60
C THR A 230 19.49 23.28 -22.77
N GLY A 231 18.18 23.09 -22.54
CA GLY A 231 17.23 22.60 -23.55
C GLY A 231 17.23 21.08 -23.75
N MET A 232 18.09 20.34 -23.04
CA MET A 232 18.09 18.88 -23.06
C MET A 232 17.04 18.31 -22.10
N TYR A 233 16.49 17.13 -22.40
CA TYR A 233 15.61 16.45 -21.46
C TYR A 233 16.31 16.10 -20.14
N ALA A 234 15.64 16.40 -19.02
CA ALA A 234 16.10 16.03 -17.70
C ALA A 234 15.88 14.53 -17.44
N GLN A 235 16.67 13.95 -16.54
CA GLN A 235 16.36 12.64 -15.99
C GLN A 235 15.24 12.83 -14.97
N VAL A 236 14.15 12.08 -15.14
CA VAL A 236 12.92 12.22 -14.34
C VAL A 236 12.69 10.91 -13.62
N ASP A 237 12.62 10.95 -12.29
CA ASP A 237 12.23 9.78 -11.48
C ASP A 237 10.71 9.62 -11.40
N GLU A 238 10.24 8.53 -10.81
CA GLU A 238 8.81 8.22 -10.74
C GLU A 238 8.00 9.24 -9.92
N VAL A 239 8.58 9.80 -8.85
CA VAL A 239 7.91 10.79 -8.01
C VAL A 239 7.75 12.10 -8.78
N GLN A 240 8.80 12.51 -9.49
CA GLN A 240 8.77 13.67 -10.37
C GLN A 240 7.78 13.49 -11.53
N LEU A 241 7.77 12.30 -12.15
CA LEU A 241 6.82 11.98 -13.22
C LEU A 241 5.39 12.02 -12.70
N GLU A 242 5.13 11.47 -11.51
CA GLU A 242 3.81 11.44 -10.90
C GLU A 242 3.32 12.85 -10.59
N ASN A 243 4.18 13.70 -10.05
CA ASN A 243 3.88 15.11 -9.83
C ASN A 243 3.49 15.82 -11.13
N VAL A 244 4.22 15.59 -12.22
CA VAL A 244 3.86 16.15 -13.54
C VAL A 244 2.51 15.61 -14.00
N CYS A 245 2.25 14.31 -13.84
CA CYS A 245 0.99 13.70 -14.23
C CYS A 245 -0.20 14.26 -13.45
N ASN A 246 -0.04 14.49 -12.14
CA ASN A 246 -1.07 15.11 -11.30
C ASN A 246 -1.38 16.53 -11.78
N ILE A 247 -0.36 17.36 -12.05
CA ILE A 247 -0.57 18.70 -12.61
C ILE A 247 -1.36 18.63 -13.94
N VAL A 248 -1.00 17.72 -14.84
CA VAL A 248 -1.69 17.57 -16.13
C VAL A 248 -3.10 16.99 -15.96
N LYS A 249 -3.32 16.07 -15.01
CA LYS A 249 -4.64 15.51 -14.68
C LYS A 249 -5.58 16.59 -14.15
N ASP A 250 -5.07 17.47 -13.29
CA ASP A 250 -5.87 18.50 -12.63
C ASP A 250 -6.18 19.67 -13.58
N ASN A 251 -5.18 20.13 -14.35
CA ASN A 251 -5.30 21.35 -15.17
C ASN A 251 -5.66 21.07 -16.64
N HIS A 252 -5.37 19.87 -17.14
CA HIS A 252 -5.70 19.45 -18.51
C HIS A 252 -6.34 18.04 -18.56
N PRO A 253 -7.44 17.81 -17.80
CA PRO A 253 -8.03 16.47 -17.62
C PRO A 253 -8.41 15.78 -18.94
N ASN A 254 -8.90 16.54 -19.91
CA ASN A 254 -9.30 16.00 -21.22
C ASN A 254 -8.09 15.51 -22.03
N VAL A 255 -6.98 16.24 -21.98
CA VAL A 255 -5.74 15.89 -22.69
C VAL A 255 -5.12 14.64 -22.06
N PHE A 256 -5.06 14.60 -20.72
CA PHE A 256 -4.60 13.42 -20.00
C PHE A 256 -5.47 12.20 -20.29
N LYS A 257 -6.81 12.35 -20.19
CA LYS A 257 -7.76 11.26 -20.45
C LYS A 257 -7.68 10.75 -21.89
N ALA A 258 -7.50 11.63 -22.87
CA ALA A 258 -7.32 11.24 -24.27
C ALA A 258 -6.07 10.38 -24.45
N PHE A 259 -4.93 10.79 -23.90
CA PHE A 259 -3.70 9.99 -23.91
C PHE A 259 -3.93 8.61 -23.27
N VAL A 260 -4.51 8.58 -22.07
CA VAL A 260 -4.76 7.32 -21.34
C VAL A 260 -5.65 6.40 -22.16
N ASN A 261 -6.75 6.90 -22.72
CA ASN A 261 -7.70 6.11 -23.49
C ASN A 261 -7.13 5.62 -24.83
N GLU A 262 -6.28 6.42 -25.48
CA GLU A 262 -5.67 6.06 -26.76
C GLU A 262 -4.58 5.00 -26.56
N GLN A 263 -3.68 5.23 -25.60
CA GLN A 263 -2.43 4.50 -25.46
C GLN A 263 -2.52 3.28 -24.53
N SER A 264 -3.53 3.21 -23.64
CA SER A 264 -3.61 2.17 -22.61
C SER A 264 -4.83 1.26 -22.70
N GLU A 265 -4.66 -0.01 -22.32
CA GLU A 265 -5.74 -0.94 -22.00
C GLU A 265 -5.68 -1.32 -20.51
N GLU A 266 -6.81 -1.76 -19.96
CA GLU A 266 -6.89 -2.27 -18.60
C GLU A 266 -6.70 -3.78 -18.60
N ILE A 267 -5.83 -4.27 -17.72
CA ILE A 267 -5.66 -5.69 -17.41
C ILE A 267 -5.86 -5.92 -15.91
N TYR A 268 -6.05 -7.17 -15.52
CA TYR A 268 -6.08 -7.57 -14.11
C TYR A 268 -4.76 -8.21 -13.72
N THR A 269 -4.20 -7.75 -12.60
CA THR A 269 -3.14 -8.45 -11.88
C THR A 269 -3.74 -9.22 -10.71
N SER A 270 -3.09 -10.31 -10.31
CA SER A 270 -3.59 -11.14 -9.21
C SER A 270 -2.48 -11.54 -8.24
N PHE A 271 -2.82 -11.53 -6.96
CA PHE A 271 -1.96 -11.99 -5.87
C PHE A 271 -2.70 -13.09 -5.11
N LYS A 272 -2.03 -14.23 -4.90
CA LYS A 272 -2.61 -15.32 -4.13
C LYS A 272 -2.03 -15.38 -2.73
N LEU A 273 -2.92 -15.46 -1.74
CA LEU A 273 -2.58 -15.75 -0.35
C LEU A 273 -3.37 -16.98 0.12
N ASP A 274 -2.69 -18.07 0.45
CA ASP A 274 -3.26 -19.38 0.80
C ASP A 274 -4.21 -19.96 -0.24
N SER A 275 -5.52 -19.84 -0.04
CA SER A 275 -6.57 -20.25 -0.98
C SER A 275 -7.25 -19.06 -1.64
N HIS A 276 -6.99 -17.84 -1.15
CA HIS A 276 -7.63 -16.61 -1.58
C HIS A 276 -6.87 -15.95 -2.74
N LEU A 277 -7.60 -15.42 -3.73
CA LEU A 277 -7.06 -14.72 -4.89
C LEU A 277 -7.50 -13.26 -4.91
N PHE A 278 -6.59 -12.36 -4.57
CA PHE A 278 -6.76 -10.94 -4.74
C PHE A 278 -6.57 -10.54 -6.21
N LYS A 279 -7.35 -9.56 -6.67
CA LYS A 279 -7.26 -9.00 -8.01
C LYS A 279 -7.20 -7.47 -7.94
N ASN A 280 -6.42 -6.85 -8.82
CA ASN A 280 -6.40 -5.40 -8.97
C ASN A 280 -6.28 -5.02 -10.45
N LYS A 281 -6.75 -3.82 -10.82
CA LYS A 281 -6.66 -3.28 -12.17
C LYS A 281 -5.33 -2.58 -12.39
N LEU A 282 -4.78 -2.73 -13.59
CA LEU A 282 -3.55 -2.09 -14.03
C LEU A 282 -3.71 -1.63 -15.49
N LYS A 283 -3.31 -0.39 -15.79
CA LYS A 283 -3.22 0.12 -17.16
C LYS A 283 -1.88 -0.22 -17.78
N VAL A 284 -1.92 -0.85 -18.95
CA VAL A 284 -0.75 -1.25 -19.75
C VAL A 284 -0.83 -0.63 -21.14
N ILE A 285 0.28 -0.60 -21.87
CA ILE A 285 0.29 -0.13 -23.27
C ILE A 285 -0.49 -1.11 -24.15
N LYS A 286 -1.42 -0.62 -25.00
CA LYS A 286 -2.21 -1.46 -25.92
C LYS A 286 -1.37 -2.24 -26.95
N GLU A 287 -0.37 -1.57 -27.49
CA GLU A 287 0.39 -2.04 -28.67
C GLU A 287 1.55 -3.00 -28.32
N ARG A 288 1.83 -3.20 -27.04
CA ARG A 288 3.00 -3.97 -26.59
C ARG A 288 2.66 -4.81 -25.38
N ASN A 289 3.23 -6.01 -25.35
CA ASN A 289 3.16 -6.83 -24.15
C ASN A 289 4.10 -6.25 -23.08
N CYS A 290 3.52 -5.70 -22.02
CA CYS A 290 4.27 -5.12 -20.91
C CYS A 290 4.97 -6.14 -20.01
N SER A 291 4.87 -7.46 -20.27
CA SER A 291 5.74 -8.48 -19.65
C SER A 291 6.99 -8.86 -20.42
N ILE A 292 7.15 -8.41 -21.65
CA ILE A 292 8.25 -8.88 -22.48
C ILE A 292 9.39 -7.88 -22.41
N CYS A 293 10.40 -8.17 -21.59
CA CYS A 293 11.70 -7.52 -21.67
C CYS A 293 12.42 -8.03 -22.94
N LYS A 294 12.72 -7.15 -23.90
CA LYS A 294 13.44 -7.55 -25.13
C LYS A 294 14.95 -7.54 -24.89
N LEU A 295 15.61 -8.68 -25.17
CA LEU A 295 17.06 -8.78 -25.28
C LEU A 295 17.53 -7.95 -26.48
N HIS A 296 18.34 -6.91 -26.21
CA HIS A 296 19.12 -6.22 -27.23
C HIS A 296 20.60 -6.64 -27.11
N ARG A 297 21.28 -6.75 -28.26
CA ARG A 297 22.69 -7.20 -28.37
C ARG A 297 23.70 -6.35 -27.57
N GLU A 298 23.30 -5.17 -27.10
CA GLU A 298 24.16 -4.21 -26.40
C GLU A 298 23.93 -4.16 -24.88
N GLY A 299 23.26 -5.17 -24.33
CA GLY A 299 22.99 -5.29 -22.89
C GLY A 299 21.52 -5.12 -22.51
N TYR A 300 21.21 -5.44 -21.26
CA TYR A 300 19.85 -5.48 -20.73
C TYR A 300 19.20 -4.09 -20.76
N GLN A 301 18.16 -3.92 -21.57
CA GLN A 301 17.20 -2.81 -21.42
C GLN A 301 15.88 -3.39 -20.93
N CYS A 302 15.82 -3.74 -19.63
CA CYS A 302 14.52 -3.76 -18.98
C CYS A 302 13.95 -2.35 -19.04
N SER A 303 12.69 -2.19 -19.44
CA SER A 303 12.06 -0.89 -19.33
C SER A 303 11.92 -0.44 -17.87
N GLU A 304 11.90 -1.37 -16.92
CA GLU A 304 11.44 -1.14 -15.57
C GLU A 304 12.56 -1.20 -14.55
N SER A 305 12.59 -0.20 -13.66
CA SER A 305 13.50 -0.11 -12.51
C SER A 305 12.93 -0.74 -11.24
N LYS A 306 11.70 -1.29 -11.30
CA LYS A 306 10.99 -1.84 -10.14
C LYS A 306 10.45 -3.25 -10.39
N ILE A 307 10.55 -4.07 -9.36
CA ILE A 307 10.13 -5.47 -9.32
C ILE A 307 8.61 -5.53 -9.37
N ILE A 308 8.03 -6.32 -10.28
CA ILE A 308 6.59 -6.60 -10.32
C ILE A 308 6.40 -8.11 -10.35
N SER A 309 6.03 -8.67 -9.21
CA SER A 309 5.71 -10.09 -9.11
C SER A 309 4.33 -10.38 -9.70
N VAL A 310 4.26 -11.37 -10.58
CA VAL A 310 3.03 -11.82 -11.27
C VAL A 310 2.82 -13.30 -11.00
N ALA A 311 1.60 -13.71 -10.64
CA ALA A 311 1.21 -15.11 -10.54
C ALA A 311 0.14 -15.46 -11.57
N MET A 312 0.17 -16.67 -12.16
CA MET A 312 -0.95 -17.20 -12.97
C MET A 312 -1.65 -18.37 -12.28
N LYS A 313 -2.87 -18.60 -12.75
CA LYS A 313 -3.76 -19.66 -12.32
C LYS A 313 -3.48 -20.94 -13.13
N GLU A 314 -3.02 -21.98 -12.43
CA GLU A 314 -3.41 -23.36 -12.73
C GLU A 314 -4.12 -23.93 -11.50
N THR A 315 -4.79 -25.08 -11.66
CA THR A 315 -5.59 -25.79 -10.65
C THR A 315 -4.93 -25.90 -9.27
N ASN A 316 -3.60 -25.76 -9.22
CA ASN A 316 -2.88 -25.26 -8.05
C ASN A 316 -2.02 -24.07 -8.49
N TYR A 317 -2.23 -22.92 -7.86
CA TYR A 317 -1.45 -21.72 -8.18
C TYR A 317 0.02 -21.97 -7.85
N LYS A 318 0.84 -22.04 -8.90
CA LYS A 318 2.29 -21.96 -8.78
C LYS A 318 2.69 -20.50 -8.89
N LEU A 319 3.57 -20.06 -7.98
CA LEU A 319 4.37 -18.86 -8.19
C LEU A 319 5.13 -19.10 -9.49
N LEU A 320 4.78 -18.39 -10.56
CA LEU A 320 5.21 -18.82 -11.89
C LEU A 320 6.66 -18.45 -12.12
N HIS A 321 7.07 -17.22 -11.83
CA HIS A 321 8.47 -16.80 -11.85
C HIS A 321 8.63 -15.45 -11.14
N GLU A 322 9.83 -15.16 -10.64
CA GLU A 322 10.32 -13.78 -10.55
C GLU A 322 10.17 -13.17 -11.96
N ASN A 323 9.62 -11.96 -12.10
CA ASN A 323 9.68 -11.33 -13.42
C ASN A 323 11.17 -11.33 -13.81
N PRO A 324 11.57 -11.75 -15.03
CA PRO A 324 12.99 -11.89 -15.37
C PRO A 324 13.78 -10.60 -15.10
N CYS A 325 13.09 -9.47 -15.17
CA CYS A 325 13.63 -8.17 -14.85
C CYS A 325 13.75 -7.91 -13.33
N ASP A 326 12.97 -8.58 -12.49
CA ASP A 326 13.13 -8.62 -11.04
C ASP A 326 14.46 -9.24 -10.62
N TYR A 327 14.89 -10.34 -11.27
CA TYR A 327 16.20 -10.97 -11.04
C TYR A 327 17.37 -10.00 -11.31
N TYR A 328 17.27 -9.14 -12.33
CA TYR A 328 18.30 -8.15 -12.65
C TYR A 328 18.25 -6.91 -11.74
N LEU A 329 17.06 -6.51 -11.28
CA LEU A 329 16.91 -5.41 -10.34
C LEU A 329 17.40 -5.77 -8.93
N THR A 330 17.25 -7.03 -8.53
CA THR A 330 17.75 -7.57 -7.26
C THR A 330 19.26 -7.84 -7.29
N ASN A 331 19.79 -8.38 -8.39
CA ASN A 331 21.18 -8.84 -8.47
C ASN A 331 22.13 -7.85 -9.17
N LYS A 332 22.11 -6.55 -8.84
CA LYS A 332 23.06 -5.54 -9.35
C LYS A 332 24.51 -6.08 -9.37
N ARG A 333 24.96 -6.66 -10.48
CA ARG A 333 26.38 -6.83 -10.78
C ARG A 333 26.80 -5.61 -11.59
N PRO A 334 27.72 -4.78 -11.09
CA PRO A 334 28.33 -3.77 -11.93
C PRO A 334 29.24 -4.52 -12.91
N TYR A 335 28.88 -4.59 -14.19
CA TYR A 335 29.82 -4.98 -15.23
C TYR A 335 30.03 -3.81 -16.17
N TRP A 336 31.09 -3.06 -15.87
CA TRP A 336 31.95 -2.48 -16.89
C TRP A 336 33.22 -3.35 -16.98
N ASN A 337 33.70 -3.52 -18.22
CA ASN A 337 34.98 -4.11 -18.67
C ASN A 337 34.97 -5.67 -18.68
N ASP A 338 35.36 -6.41 -19.72
CA ASP A 338 36.23 -6.17 -20.90
C ASP A 338 35.89 -7.17 -22.06
N TYR A 339 36.29 -6.83 -23.29
CA TYR A 339 36.16 -7.50 -24.63
C TYR A 339 36.58 -9.00 -24.73
N PRO A 340 36.45 -9.73 -25.88
CA PRO A 340 36.01 -9.34 -27.23
C PRO A 340 34.95 -10.26 -27.91
N LEU A 341 34.37 -9.72 -29.00
CA LEU A 341 33.61 -10.43 -30.01
C LEU A 341 34.38 -11.63 -30.57
N GLY A 342 33.78 -12.82 -30.55
CA GLY A 342 34.32 -13.99 -31.23
C GLY A 342 33.29 -15.09 -31.43
N GLY A 343 33.08 -15.47 -32.69
CA GLY A 343 32.59 -16.79 -33.06
C GLY A 343 31.08 -16.93 -33.18
N SER A 344 30.63 -17.04 -34.42
CA SER A 344 29.35 -17.61 -34.83
C SER A 344 29.02 -18.91 -34.08
N ASN A 345 27.77 -19.06 -33.63
CA ASN A 345 26.87 -20.09 -34.15
C ASN A 345 25.48 -19.96 -33.50
N ALA A 346 24.48 -20.36 -34.29
CA ALA A 346 23.06 -20.27 -34.03
C ALA A 346 22.67 -20.53 -32.56
N ILE A 347 21.99 -19.58 -31.94
CA ILE A 347 21.24 -19.80 -30.70
C ILE A 347 19.79 -19.47 -31.03
N LYS A 348 18.97 -20.52 -30.92
CA LYS A 348 17.52 -20.48 -31.06
C LYS A 348 16.96 -19.38 -30.16
N ASP A 349 16.10 -18.54 -30.72
CA ASP A 349 15.31 -17.57 -29.97
C ASP A 349 14.44 -18.31 -28.94
N GLU A 350 14.92 -18.44 -27.70
CA GLU A 350 14.07 -18.84 -26.59
C GLU A 350 13.31 -17.61 -26.09
N VAL A 351 12.07 -17.51 -26.57
CA VAL A 351 11.07 -16.55 -26.12
C VAL A 351 10.54 -17.01 -24.76
N TRP A 352 10.90 -16.29 -23.69
CA TRP A 352 10.29 -16.49 -22.37
C TRP A 352 9.12 -15.52 -22.19
N SER A 353 7.91 -16.08 -22.04
CA SER A 353 6.63 -15.37 -21.96
C SER A 353 6.12 -15.27 -20.52
N VAL A 354 5.64 -14.10 -20.06
CA VAL A 354 4.86 -14.00 -18.80
C VAL A 354 3.74 -12.97 -18.88
N PHE A 355 2.75 -13.16 -19.75
CA PHE A 355 1.35 -12.77 -19.55
C PHE A 355 0.58 -13.48 -20.66
N ASN A 356 -0.21 -14.52 -20.36
CA ASN A 356 -1.18 -14.98 -21.34
C ASN A 356 -2.31 -13.96 -21.41
N LYS A 357 -2.48 -13.36 -22.59
CA LYS A 357 -3.66 -12.56 -22.95
C LYS A 357 -4.86 -13.52 -23.02
N ILE A 358 -5.48 -13.81 -21.89
CA ILE A 358 -6.69 -14.63 -21.87
C ILE A 358 -7.87 -13.69 -22.16
N LYS A 359 -8.38 -13.73 -23.39
CA LYS A 359 -9.75 -13.28 -23.64
C LYS A 359 -10.65 -14.18 -22.79
N GLU A 360 -11.49 -13.59 -21.96
CA GLU A 360 -12.58 -14.32 -21.31
C GLU A 360 -13.40 -15.00 -22.40
N VAL A 361 -13.36 -16.33 -22.42
CA VAL A 361 -14.36 -17.13 -23.12
C VAL A 361 -15.42 -17.39 -22.05
N ASN A 362 -16.61 -16.86 -22.28
CA ASN A 362 -17.78 -16.93 -21.40
C ASN A 362 -18.04 -18.33 -20.84
#